data_AF-A0A504V270-F1
#
_entry.id   AF-A0A504V270-F1
#
_cell.length_a   1.000
_cell.length_b   1.000
_cell.length_c   1.000
_cell.angle_alpha   90.00
_cell.angle_beta   90.00
_cell.angle_gamma   90.00
#
_symmetry.space_group_name_H-M   'P 1'
#
loop_
_entity.id
_entity.type
_entity.pdbx_description
1 polymer ?
#
loop_
_entity_poly.entity_id
_entity_poly.type
_entity_poly.pdbx_seq_one_letter_code
_entity_poly.pdbx_strand_id
1 'polypeptide(L)'
;MPHHSPLPSQHSTGRSPRRHHEDESLGSIRARRNLLAAYWAGSLIGLSGEDLGRYASDLHEADHAEAGDGDVIARLFEDLDAAGHGMSKSDIAGALRRFHAQALKDTGCTE
;
A
#
# COMPACT_ATOMS: atom_id res chain seq x y z
N MET A 1 -35.98 -56.01 -3.89
CA MET A 1 -35.78 -54.66 -4.45
C MET A 1 -34.90 -53.89 -3.49
N PRO A 2 -33.66 -53.49 -3.86
CA PRO A 2 -32.83 -52.65 -3.01
C PRO A 2 -33.14 -51.17 -3.29
N HIS A 3 -33.54 -50.42 -2.26
CA HIS A 3 -33.81 -48.99 -2.33
C HIS A 3 -32.48 -48.24 -2.23
N HIS A 4 -32.02 -47.71 -3.36
CA HIS A 4 -30.81 -46.90 -3.44
C HIS A 4 -31.17 -45.45 -3.10
N SER A 5 -30.88 -45.02 -1.88
CA SER A 5 -30.90 -43.60 -1.51
C SER A 5 -29.48 -43.03 -1.62
N PRO A 6 -29.17 -42.14 -2.57
CA PRO A 6 -27.98 -41.32 -2.48
C PRO A 6 -28.29 -40.06 -1.67
N LEU A 7 -27.68 -39.94 -0.49
CA LEU A 7 -27.52 -38.66 0.20
C LEU A 7 -26.36 -37.89 -0.45
N PRO A 8 -26.54 -36.64 -0.92
CA PRO A 8 -25.41 -35.80 -1.29
C PRO A 8 -24.75 -35.24 -0.02
N SER A 9 -23.70 -35.90 0.45
CA SER A 9 -22.84 -35.37 1.50
C SER A 9 -21.89 -34.30 0.95
N GLN A 10 -22.22 -33.06 1.29
CA GLN A 10 -21.30 -32.00 1.70
C GLN A 10 -20.21 -31.56 0.71
N HIS A 11 -20.56 -30.60 -0.15
CA HIS A 11 -19.60 -29.56 -0.57
C HIS A 11 -19.74 -28.37 0.37
N SER A 12 -19.26 -28.52 1.60
CA SER A 12 -19.15 -27.41 2.55
C SER A 12 -17.83 -26.67 2.30
N THR A 13 -17.92 -25.64 1.46
CA THR A 13 -17.14 -24.38 1.53
C THR A 13 -15.73 -24.50 2.10
N GLY A 14 -14.79 -24.95 1.27
CA GLY A 14 -13.36 -24.91 1.55
C GLY A 14 -12.77 -23.52 1.31
N ARG A 15 -12.84 -22.67 2.33
CA ARG A 15 -11.80 -21.69 2.71
C ARG A 15 -11.43 -20.62 1.67
N SER A 16 -12.17 -19.50 1.67
CA SER A 16 -11.52 -18.20 1.51
C SER A 16 -10.76 -17.91 2.80
N PRO A 17 -9.42 -17.86 2.84
CA PRO A 17 -8.79 -17.02 3.83
C PRO A 17 -9.13 -15.59 3.39
N ARG A 18 -10.18 -15.02 3.98
CA ARG A 18 -10.18 -13.58 4.22
C ARG A 18 -8.88 -13.35 4.99
N ARG A 19 -7.84 -12.93 4.29
CA ARG A 19 -6.61 -12.49 4.95
C ARG A 19 -6.98 -11.20 5.64
N HIS A 20 -7.48 -11.33 6.86
CA HIS A 20 -7.53 -10.28 7.86
C HIS A 20 -6.08 -9.95 8.15
N HIS A 21 -5.57 -8.92 7.48
CA HIS A 21 -4.25 -8.36 7.72
C HIS A 21 -4.38 -7.44 8.95
N GLU A 22 -4.50 -8.05 10.12
CA GLU A 22 -4.57 -7.35 11.42
C GLU A 22 -3.17 -7.28 12.08
N ASP A 23 -2.12 -7.02 11.29
CA ASP A 23 -0.77 -6.69 11.78
C ASP A 23 -0.60 -5.16 11.91
N GLU A 24 -1.68 -4.50 12.36
CA GLU A 24 -2.07 -3.15 11.94
C GLU A 24 -1.88 -2.09 13.06
N SER A 25 -0.65 -1.91 13.57
CA SER A 25 -0.42 -0.74 14.46
C SER A 25 0.95 -0.07 14.34
N LEU A 26 2.04 -0.79 14.09
CA LEU A 26 3.32 -0.16 13.74
C LEU A 26 3.58 -0.19 12.23
N GLY A 27 3.06 -1.19 11.52
CA GLY A 27 2.92 -1.19 10.06
C GLY A 27 1.90 -0.15 9.56
N SER A 28 0.92 0.23 10.37
CA SER A 28 -0.21 1.07 9.92
C SER A 28 0.19 2.50 9.52
N ILE A 29 1.00 3.20 10.32
CA ILE A 29 1.38 4.59 10.04
C ILE A 29 2.39 4.66 8.88
N ARG A 30 3.39 3.76 8.85
CA ARG A 30 4.37 3.70 7.75
C ARG A 30 3.71 3.24 6.45
N ALA A 31 2.87 2.21 6.48
CA ALA A 31 2.11 1.79 5.30
C ALA A 31 1.17 2.89 4.81
N ARG A 32 0.45 3.60 5.68
CA ARG A 32 -0.37 4.76 5.31
C ARG A 32 0.46 5.90 4.72
N ARG A 33 1.60 6.24 5.33
CA ARG A 33 2.55 7.23 4.76
C ARG A 33 2.98 6.82 3.35
N ASN A 34 3.37 5.56 3.17
CA ASN A 34 3.87 5.04 1.89
C ASN A 34 2.75 5.00 0.84
N LEU A 35 1.54 4.60 1.21
CA LEU A 35 0.34 4.69 0.37
C LEU A 35 0.09 6.13 -0.07
N LEU A 36 0.04 7.08 0.87
CA LEU A 36 -0.18 8.50 0.54
C LEU A 36 0.91 9.05 -0.39
N ALA A 37 2.17 8.71 -0.14
CA ALA A 37 3.29 9.12 -0.98
C ALA A 37 3.21 8.51 -2.39
N ALA A 38 2.86 7.22 -2.48
CA ALA A 38 2.68 6.53 -3.75
C ALA A 38 1.48 7.06 -4.53
N TYR A 39 0.36 7.36 -3.87
CA TYR A 39 -0.79 7.99 -4.50
C TYR A 39 -0.43 9.37 -5.08
N TRP A 40 0.33 10.16 -4.31
CA TRP A 40 0.79 11.47 -4.76
C TRP A 40 1.72 11.37 -5.96
N ALA A 41 2.77 10.57 -5.89
CA ALA A 41 3.72 10.43 -7.00
C ALA A 41 3.11 9.72 -8.20
N GLY A 42 2.31 8.68 -7.98
CA GLY A 42 1.55 7.99 -9.02
C GLY A 42 0.57 8.94 -9.73
N SER A 43 -0.12 9.82 -8.99
CA SER A 43 -0.98 10.85 -9.60
C SER A 43 -0.19 11.87 -10.42
N LEU A 44 1.03 12.22 -9.99
CA LEU A 44 1.91 13.12 -10.73
C LEU A 44 2.36 12.50 -12.05
N ILE A 45 2.82 11.24 -12.03
CA ILE A 45 3.27 10.55 -13.25
C ILE A 45 2.11 10.02 -14.12
N GLY A 46 0.86 10.16 -13.65
CA GLY A 46 -0.35 9.80 -14.40
C GLY A 46 -0.83 8.35 -14.24
N LEU A 47 -0.38 7.63 -13.20
CA LEU A 47 -0.90 6.31 -12.86
C LEU A 47 -2.32 6.41 -12.28
N SER A 48 -3.15 5.40 -12.56
CA SER A 48 -4.53 5.32 -12.07
C SER A 48 -4.99 3.88 -11.93
N GLY A 49 -6.02 3.65 -11.11
CA GLY A 49 -6.63 2.32 -10.96
C GLY A 49 -5.64 1.28 -10.42
N GLU A 50 -5.43 0.21 -11.18
CA GLU A 50 -4.59 -0.91 -10.77
C GLU A 50 -3.09 -0.58 -10.78
N ASP A 51 -2.63 0.24 -11.73
CA ASP A 51 -1.22 0.66 -11.81
C ASP A 51 -0.81 1.48 -10.58
N LEU A 52 -1.72 2.34 -10.10
CA LEU A 52 -1.51 3.12 -8.89
C LEU A 52 -1.46 2.23 -7.64
N GLY A 53 -2.30 1.21 -7.59
CA GLY A 53 -2.28 0.20 -6.53
C GLY A 53 -0.97 -0.60 -6.53
N ARG A 54 -0.49 -1.05 -7.71
CA ARG A 54 0.80 -1.72 -7.85
C ARG A 54 1.96 -0.83 -7.40
N TYR A 55 1.96 0.43 -7.83
CA TYR A 55 2.99 1.39 -7.43
C TYR A 55 3.02 1.62 -5.92
N ALA A 56 1.85 1.69 -5.27
CA ALA A 56 1.78 1.79 -3.81
C ALA A 56 2.31 0.55 -3.08
N SER A 57 2.06 -0.65 -3.61
CA SER A 57 2.64 -1.88 -3.08
C SER A 57 4.16 -1.94 -3.29
N ASP A 58 4.67 -1.60 -4.48
CA ASP A 58 6.10 -1.56 -4.79
C ASP A 58 6.85 -0.61 -3.84
N LEU A 59 6.29 0.58 -3.60
CA LEU A 59 6.86 1.57 -2.69
C LEU A 59 6.83 1.10 -1.22
N HIS A 60 5.81 0.33 -0.83
CA HIS A 60 5.72 -0.25 0.50
C HIS A 60 6.74 -1.37 0.70
N GLU A 61 6.94 -2.24 -0.31
CA GLU A 61 7.97 -3.28 -0.28
C GLU A 61 9.39 -2.69 -0.25
N ALA A 62 9.61 -1.57 -0.96
CA ALA A 62 10.89 -0.86 -0.95
C ALA A 62 11.27 -0.30 0.43
N ASP A 63 10.32 0.21 1.22
CA ASP A 63 10.56 0.70 2.60
C ASP A 63 10.91 -0.41 3.59
N HIS A 64 10.66 -1.68 3.24
CA HIS A 64 10.94 -2.83 4.11
C HIS A 64 12.41 -3.28 4.05
N ALA A 65 13.19 -2.80 3.07
CA ALA A 65 14.58 -3.21 2.86
C ALA A 65 15.59 -2.46 3.74
N GLU A 66 15.34 -1.18 4.06
CA GLU A 66 16.26 -0.36 4.86
C GLU A 66 15.48 0.51 5.87
N ALA A 67 16.06 0.73 7.05
CA ALA A 67 15.42 1.53 8.09
C ALA A 67 15.55 3.04 7.79
N GLY A 68 14.74 3.57 6.88
CA GLY A 68 14.69 5.01 6.63
C GLY A 68 13.88 5.42 5.40
N ASP A 69 13.59 6.72 5.29
CA ASP A 69 12.90 7.30 4.13
C ASP A 69 13.82 7.50 2.91
N GLY A 70 15.10 7.18 3.01
CA GLY A 70 16.13 7.49 2.00
C GLY A 70 15.86 6.83 0.65
N ASP A 71 15.61 5.53 0.64
CA ASP A 71 15.29 4.77 -0.58
C ASP A 71 13.98 5.21 -1.21
N VAL A 72 12.95 5.48 -0.39
CA VAL A 72 11.66 5.99 -0.86
C VAL A 72 11.82 7.35 -1.52
N ILE A 73 12.61 8.26 -0.93
CA ILE A 73 12.88 9.59 -1.52
C ILE A 73 13.62 9.44 -2.85
N ALA A 74 14.62 8.56 -2.92
CA ALA A 74 15.38 8.33 -4.14
C ALA A 74 14.50 7.74 -5.26
N ARG A 75 13.69 6.73 -4.94
CA ARG A 75 12.74 6.11 -5.88
C ARG A 75 11.74 7.13 -6.41
N LEU A 76 11.04 7.84 -5.52
CA LEU A 76 10.10 8.89 -5.90
C LEU A 76 10.77 10.00 -6.73
N PHE A 77 12.02 10.35 -6.42
CA PHE A 77 12.77 11.32 -7.21
C PHE A 77 13.02 10.82 -8.62
N GLU A 78 13.46 9.57 -8.78
CA GLU A 78 13.69 8.97 -10.11
C GLU A 78 12.40 8.84 -10.92
N ASP A 79 11.30 8.41 -10.31
CA ASP A 79 9.99 8.30 -10.98
C ASP A 79 9.46 9.67 -11.43
N LEU A 80 9.58 10.69 -10.57
CA LEU A 80 9.15 12.06 -10.89
C LEU A 80 10.06 12.74 -11.91
N ASP A 81 11.37 12.49 -11.86
CA ASP A 81 12.32 13.00 -12.84
C ASP A 81 12.09 12.34 -14.21
N ALA A 82 11.86 11.03 -14.24
CA ALA A 82 11.50 10.29 -15.44
C ALA A 82 10.18 10.77 -16.06
N ALA A 83 9.22 11.21 -15.22
CA ALA A 83 7.98 11.85 -15.66
C ALA A 83 8.13 13.33 -16.04
N GLY A 84 9.29 13.95 -15.82
CA GLY A 84 9.59 15.34 -16.16
C GLY A 84 9.11 16.37 -15.14
N HIS A 85 8.81 15.98 -13.90
CA HIS A 85 8.32 16.88 -12.84
C HIS A 85 9.41 17.65 -12.09
N GLY A 86 10.70 17.34 -12.31
CA GLY A 86 11.83 18.16 -11.85
C GLY A 86 11.84 18.52 -10.36
N MET A 87 11.33 17.65 -9.49
CA MET A 87 11.27 17.89 -8.05
C MET A 87 12.59 17.58 -7.36
N SER A 88 12.98 18.35 -6.34
CA SER A 88 14.16 18.05 -5.54
C SER A 88 13.87 17.00 -4.47
N LYS A 89 14.88 16.24 -4.07
CA LYS A 89 14.80 15.30 -2.93
C LYS A 89 14.32 15.97 -1.65
N SER A 90 14.66 17.25 -1.45
CA SER A 90 14.18 18.04 -0.30
C SER A 90 12.68 18.29 -0.33
N ASP A 91 12.10 18.54 -1.52
CA ASP A 91 10.65 18.72 -1.69
C ASP A 91 9.90 17.42 -1.40
N ILE A 92 10.43 16.30 -1.90
CA ILE A 92 9.89 14.95 -1.68
C ILE A 92 9.97 14.57 -0.20
N ALA A 93 11.10 14.85 0.46
CA ALA A 93 11.23 14.64 1.92
C ALA A 93 10.22 15.50 2.71
N GLY A 94 9.99 16.74 2.27
CA GLY A 94 8.95 17.60 2.84
C GLY A 94 7.54 17.04 2.65
N ALA A 95 7.25 16.47 1.48
CA ALA A 95 5.99 15.81 1.19
C ALA A 95 5.80 14.54 2.05
N LEU A 96 6.81 13.68 2.15
CA LEU A 96 6.78 12.48 3.01
C LEU A 96 6.51 12.82 4.47
N ARG A 97 7.16 13.87 4.99
CA ARG A 97 6.91 14.33 6.36
C ARG A 97 5.47 14.84 6.55
N ARG A 98 4.89 15.50 5.55
CA ARG A 98 3.45 15.86 5.55
C ARG A 98 2.56 14.62 5.54
N PHE A 99 2.84 13.63 4.69
CA PHE A 99 2.09 12.39 4.62
C PHE A 99 2.21 11.57 5.89
N HIS A 100 3.37 11.58 6.54
CA HIS A 100 3.57 10.95 7.84
C HIS A 100 2.71 11.62 8.93
N ALA A 101 2.69 12.95 8.97
CA ALA A 101 1.80 13.68 9.88
C ALA A 101 0.32 13.44 9.57
N GLN A 102 -0.04 13.27 8.30
CA GLN A 102 -1.40 12.92 7.89
C GLN A 102 -1.78 11.50 8.30
N ALA A 103 -0.86 10.54 8.11
CA ALA A 103 -1.04 9.16 8.53
C ALA A 103 -1.23 9.06 10.05
N LEU A 104 -0.45 9.80 10.84
CA LEU A 104 -0.61 9.89 12.29
C LEU A 104 -1.99 10.42 12.71
N LYS A 105 -2.53 11.41 11.98
CA LYS A 105 -3.88 11.94 12.22
C LYS A 105 -4.95 10.92 11.87
N ASP A 106 -4.80 10.24 10.74
CA ASP A 106 -5.75 9.21 10.28
C ASP A 106 -5.82 8.03 11.26
N THR A 107 -4.66 7.53 11.70
CA THR A 107 -4.57 6.45 12.69
C THR A 107 -4.99 6.85 14.10
N GLY A 108 -4.87 8.15 14.43
CA GLY A 108 -5.26 8.67 15.74
C GLY A 108 -6.76 8.98 15.86
N CYS A 109 -7.49 9.01 14.74
CA CYS A 109 -8.92 9.35 14.67
C CYS A 109 -9.78 8.21 14.08
N THR A 110 -9.31 6.96 14.14
CA THR A 110 -10.21 5.81 13.97
C THR A 110 -10.95 5.58 15.28
N GLU A 111 -12.08 6.27 15.45
CA GLU A 111 -13.08 6.07 16.51
C GLU A 111 -13.94 4.81 16.29
#